data_AF-A0A947ZQ82-F1
#
_entry.id   AF-A0A947ZQ82-F1
#
_cell.length_a   1.000
_cell.length_b   1.000
_cell.length_c   1.000
_cell.angle_alpha   90.00
_cell.angle_beta   90.00
_cell.angle_gamma   90.00
#
_symmetry.space_group_name_H-M   'P 1'
#
loop_
_entity.id
_entity.type
_entity.pdbx_description
1 polymer ?
#
loop_
_entity_poly.entity_id
_entity_poly.type
_entity_poly.pdbx_seq_one_letter_code
_entity_poly.pdbx_strand_id
1 'polypeptide(L)' 'MKKIFAVEDGDFKKSSWSKNNPKTCVMVATKQEGVAIRDSKDPDKNTLFFSHTEWEAFVKGVKGGEF' A
#
# COMPACT_ATOMS: atom_id res chain seq x y z
N MET A 1 -12.66 -4.76 8.83
CA MET A 1 -11.24 -4.49 8.55
C MET A 1 -10.65 -3.75 9.74
N LYS A 2 -9.63 -4.32 10.41
CA LYS A 2 -9.00 -3.66 11.57
C LYS A 2 -8.22 -2.44 11.07
N LYS A 3 -8.68 -1.22 11.36
CA LYS A 3 -7.81 -0.04 11.39
C LYS A 3 -6.88 -0.25 12.60
N ILE A 4 -5.58 -0.40 12.37
CA ILE A 4 -4.62 -0.67 13.46
C ILE A 4 -3.83 0.60 13.82
N PHE A 5 -3.63 1.54 12.88
CA PHE A 5 -2.88 2.77 13.10
C PHE A 5 -3.34 3.94 12.19
N ALA A 6 -2.98 5.17 12.56
CA ALA A 6 -3.35 6.39 11.86
C ALA A 6 -2.47 6.64 10.63
N VAL A 7 -3.11 7.04 9.52
CA VAL A 7 -2.46 7.47 8.28
C VAL A 7 -3.22 8.64 7.69
N GLU A 8 -2.49 9.62 7.16
CA GLU A 8 -3.01 10.78 6.46
C GLU A 8 -2.59 10.77 4.99
N ASP A 9 -3.19 11.63 4.16
CA ASP A 9 -2.90 11.64 2.73
C ASP A 9 -1.42 11.91 2.41
N GLY A 10 -0.77 12.77 3.20
CA GLY A 10 0.65 13.11 3.04
C GLY A 10 1.63 11.97 3.35
N ASP A 11 1.18 10.92 4.03
CA ASP A 11 2.02 9.77 4.36
C ASP A 11 2.25 8.84 3.15
N PHE A 12 1.35 8.91 2.18
CA PHE A 12 1.33 7.99 1.06
C PHE A 12 2.27 8.43 -0.06
N LYS A 13 3.14 7.50 -0.45
CA LYS A 13 3.98 7.65 -1.63
C LYS A 13 3.36 6.87 -2.78
N LYS A 14 3.07 7.58 -3.86
CA LYS A 14 2.69 6.98 -5.14
C LYS A 14 3.96 6.48 -5.84
N SER A 15 3.88 5.33 -6.50
CA SER A 15 5.02 4.80 -7.25
C SER A 15 5.46 5.77 -8.36
N SER A 16 6.77 5.89 -8.59
CA SER A 16 7.33 6.67 -9.71
C SER A 16 6.89 6.10 -11.07
N TRP A 17 6.54 4.81 -11.12
CA TRP A 17 5.96 4.14 -12.29
C TRP A 17 4.52 4.59 -12.60
N SER A 18 3.94 5.48 -11.79
CA SER A 18 2.60 6.04 -11.97
C SER A 18 2.53 7.39 -12.67
N LYS A 19 3.66 7.97 -13.10
CA LYS A 19 3.66 9.31 -13.72
C LYS A 19 2.96 9.36 -15.09
N ASN A 20 3.07 8.30 -15.91
CA ASN A 20 2.60 8.32 -17.30
C ASN A 20 1.70 7.12 -17.67
N ASN A 21 1.15 6.41 -16.69
CA ASN A 21 0.32 5.24 -16.96
C ASN A 21 -0.95 5.29 -16.11
N PRO A 22 -2.16 5.28 -16.71
CA PRO A 22 -3.39 5.19 -15.95
C PRO A 22 -3.58 3.83 -15.26
N LYS A 23 -2.67 2.87 -15.40
CA LYS A 23 -2.84 1.50 -14.87
C LYS A 23 -2.14 1.25 -13.53
N THR A 24 -1.24 2.11 -13.07
CA THR A 24 -0.48 1.90 -11.83
C THR A 24 -1.07 2.75 -10.70
N CYS A 25 -2.08 2.17 -10.05
CA CYS A 25 -2.97 2.87 -9.13
C CYS A 25 -2.65 2.64 -7.65
N VAL A 26 -1.41 2.30 -7.27
CA VAL A 26 -1.11 1.96 -5.86
C VAL A 26 -0.36 3.08 -5.14
N MET A 27 -0.77 3.38 -3.92
CA MET A 27 -0.01 4.18 -2.96
C MET A 27 0.30 3.39 -1.70
N VAL A 28 1.49 3.62 -1.15
CA VAL A 28 1.96 2.94 0.06
C VAL A 28 2.40 3.97 1.10
N ALA A 29 2.00 3.76 2.35
CA ALA A 29 2.49 4.48 3.52
C ALA A 29 3.16 3.49 4.48
N THR A 30 4.42 3.73 4.81
CA THR A 30 5.16 2.94 5.80
C THR A 30 5.20 3.71 7.11
N LYS A 31 4.67 3.11 8.17
CA LYS A 31 4.65 3.65 9.53
C LYS A 31 5.43 2.73 10.47
N GLN A 32 5.62 3.15 11.70
CA GLN A 32 6.29 2.32 12.71
C GLN A 32 5.48 1.04 12.97
N GLU A 33 4.16 1.15 12.95
CA GLU A 33 3.20 0.10 13.27
C GLU A 33 2.98 -0.89 12.12
N GLY A 34 3.30 -0.51 10.88
CA GLY A 34 3.13 -1.38 9.71
C GLY A 34 3.06 -0.63 8.39
N VAL A 35 2.44 -1.28 7.41
CA VAL A 35 2.31 -0.76 6.04
C VAL A 35 0.84 -0.63 5.67
N ALA A 36 0.48 0.56 5.17
CA ALA A 36 -0.84 0.85 4.66
C ALA A 36 -0.79 0.99 3.13
N ILE A 37 -1.77 0.41 2.45
CA ILE A 37 -1.87 0.40 0.99
C ILE A 37 -3.27 0.86 0.60
N ARG A 38 -3.35 1.67 -0.45
CA ARG A 38 -4.63 2.06 -1.04
C ARG A 38 -4.54 2.20 -2.55
N ASP A 39 -5.69 2.09 -3.19
CA ASP A 39 -5.85 2.48 -4.58
C ASP A 39 -5.90 4.02 -4.69
N SER A 40 -4.96 4.59 -5.44
CA SER A 40 -4.86 6.02 -5.74
C SER A 40 -6.06 6.60 -6.48
N LYS A 41 -6.91 5.75 -7.07
CA LYS A 41 -8.11 6.14 -7.79
C LYS A 41 -9.39 5.88 -7.02
N ASP A 42 -9.32 5.18 -5.89
CA ASP A 42 -10.49 4.92 -5.08
C ASP A 42 -10.90 6.22 -4.37
N PRO A 43 -12.06 6.82 -4.73
CA PRO A 43 -12.53 8.05 -4.10
C PRO A 43 -12.82 7.87 -2.61
N ASP A 44 -13.18 6.65 -2.20
CA ASP A 44 -13.48 6.29 -0.82
C ASP A 44 -12.21 6.04 0.01
N LYS A 45 -11.04 6.01 -0.65
CA LYS A 45 -9.72 5.84 -0.03
C LYS A 45 -9.64 4.60 0.86
N ASN A 46 -10.24 3.49 0.45
CA ASN A 46 -10.19 2.24 1.19
C ASN A 46 -8.72 1.82 1.37
N THR A 47 -8.36 1.57 2.62
CA THR A 47 -6.98 1.32 3.02
C THR A 47 -6.86 -0.07 3.62
N LEU A 48 -5.96 -0.86 3.05
CA LEU A 48 -5.52 -2.15 3.58
C LEU A 48 -4.33 -1.91 4.51
N PHE A 49 -4.30 -2.60 5.64
CA PHE A 49 -3.24 -2.50 6.65
C PHE A 49 -2.58 -3.86 6.83
N PHE A 50 -1.26 -3.84 6.87
CA PHE A 50 -0.39 -5.00 7.08
C PHE A 50 0.56 -4.69 8.21
N SER A 51 0.85 -5.68 9.06
CA SER A 51 2.07 -5.66 9.88
C SER A 51 3.31 -5.71 8.98
N HIS A 52 4.47 -5.35 9.52
CA HIS A 52 5.74 -5.47 8.78
C HIS A 52 6.01 -6.91 8.33
N THR A 53 5.73 -7.90 9.19
CA THR A 53 5.93 -9.32 8.86
C THR A 53 5.01 -9.79 7.73
N GLU A 54 3.73 -9.39 7.73
CA GLU A 54 2.81 -9.71 6.63
C GLU A 54 3.25 -9.03 5.33
N TRP A 55 3.72 -7.79 5.41
CA TRP A 55 4.21 -7.07 4.23
C TRP A 55 5.47 -7.71 3.64
N GLU A 56 6.43 -8.11 4.48
CA GLU A 56 7.62 -8.84 4.04
C GLU A 56 7.28 -10.17 3.36
N ALA A 57 6.35 -10.93 3.96
CA ALA A 57 5.86 -12.17 3.38
C ALA A 57 5.18 -11.94 2.03
N PHE A 58 4.33 -10.92 1.93
CA PHE A 58 3.68 -10.52 0.67
C PHE A 58 4.71 -10.18 -0.42
N VAL A 59 5.70 -9.33 -0.10
CA VAL A 59 6.76 -8.95 -1.06
C VAL A 59 7.56 -10.17 -1.52
N LYS A 60 7.83 -11.12 -0.62
CA LYS A 60 8.51 -12.37 -0.97
C LYS A 60 7.67 -13.21 -1.93
N GLY A 61 6.37 -13.38 -1.67
CA GLY A 61 5.46 -14.13 -2.55
C GLY A 61 5.32 -13.49 -3.94
N VAL A 62 5.20 -12.16 -4.01
CA VAL A 62 5.18 -11.43 -5.30
C VAL A 62 6.47 -11.66 -6.09
N LYS A 63 7.63 -11.60 -5.45
CA LYS A 63 8.93 -11.88 -6.09
C LYS A 63 9.07 -13.35 -6.50
N GLY A 64 8.39 -14.26 -5.82
CA GLY A 64 8.31 -15.69 -6.13
C GLY A 64 7.32 -16.04 -7.23
N GLY A 65 6.49 -15.10 -7.67
CA GLY A 65 5.45 -15.34 -8.69
C GLY A 65 4.21 -16.06 -8.17
N GLU A 66 3.90 -15.91 -6.87
CA GLU A 66 2.77 -16.60 -6.22
C GLU A 66 1.40 -15.93 -6.45
N PHE A 67 1.36 -14.75 -7.08
CA PHE A 67 0.16 -13.93 -7.32
C PHE A 67 0.13 -13.34 -8.73
#